data_AF-A0A4Y8VDK4-F1
#
_entry.id   AF-A0A4Y8VDK4-F1
#
_cell.length_a   1.000
_cell.length_b   1.000
_cell.length_c   1.000
_cell.angle_alpha   90.00
_cell.angle_beta   90.00
_cell.angle_gamma   90.00
#
_symmetry.space_group_name_H-M   'P 1'
#
loop_
_entity.id
_entity.type
_entity.pdbx_description
1 polymer ?
#
loop_
_entity_poly.entity_id
_entity_poly.type
_entity_poly.pdbx_seq_one_letter_code
_entity_poly.pdbx_strand_id
1 'polypeptide(L)'
;MRQSERASIMRIVSDLIEADGIIDAREIIFLDSLREKYGIKKEDEVAAASYTFAAALNELLLADDSLKHDLIGDFNQTAMSDNYCAREEALLILALRCCMTINMGSSVTVLSIDTSEIKFEDTQILYVESEFDKKINEQIQNSYREICSEIRLAGFDFVYLPKIAEHYQSISETDLYQIADFLYPKVSYERLQVIIKQLRSLSTERFCKDLLAAKLNVKEFGLVNPSFMIKIGESFVNDRMVSNFLLVEIEDDALGTIRKILDLLAENYHNLRLNYLQEETGRFIFRGFYKQIFDILMLRKGVKSSVVIDTLKEQIYFPEADVKLEKIHRREKALYALFLLESMSGGINFNKPVTAKQLERYQKRMTAIMKKYQIIYKKFGGEADKAPNILDYATRAPMIALLKKQILKLNDVLFHAEDYIIQRNMYGNYGVRISADLMTYQEGIDEGIKQLKDSDEWQRISAL
;
A
#
# COMPACT_ATOMS: atom_id res chain seq x y z
N MET A 1 -16.46 -34.87 -11.13
CA MET A 1 -16.09 -33.49 -10.76
C MET A 1 -16.22 -33.31 -9.25
N ARG A 2 -15.22 -32.75 -8.60
CA ARG A 2 -15.19 -32.42 -7.16
C ARG A 2 -16.12 -31.24 -6.86
N GLN A 3 -16.50 -31.08 -5.59
CA GLN A 3 -17.31 -29.93 -5.17
C GLN A 3 -16.59 -28.60 -5.42
N SER A 4 -15.28 -28.55 -5.14
CA SER A 4 -14.44 -27.38 -5.39
C SER A 4 -14.47 -26.96 -6.85
N GLU A 5 -14.30 -27.91 -7.78
CA GLU A 5 -14.38 -27.67 -9.22
C GLU A 5 -15.74 -27.12 -9.65
N ARG A 6 -16.85 -27.71 -9.18
CA ARG A 6 -18.20 -27.22 -9.52
C ARG A 6 -18.47 -25.81 -8.98
N ALA A 7 -18.05 -25.53 -7.74
CA ALA A 7 -18.14 -24.20 -7.16
C ALA A 7 -17.28 -23.18 -7.93
N SER A 8 -16.08 -23.57 -8.37
CA SER A 8 -15.22 -22.73 -9.20
C SER A 8 -15.81 -22.42 -10.58
N ILE A 9 -16.41 -23.41 -11.24
CA ILE A 9 -17.14 -23.18 -12.51
C ILE A 9 -18.27 -22.18 -12.28
N MET A 10 -19.10 -22.43 -11.25
CA MET A 10 -20.21 -21.53 -10.93
C MET A 10 -19.73 -20.12 -10.63
N ARG A 11 -18.60 -19.97 -9.92
CA ARG A 11 -18.01 -18.66 -9.62
C ARG A 11 -17.64 -17.88 -10.89
N ILE A 12 -16.94 -18.52 -11.81
CA ILE A 12 -16.51 -17.89 -13.07
C ILE A 12 -17.71 -17.55 -13.95
N VAL A 13 -18.70 -18.44 -14.03
CA VAL A 13 -19.94 -18.18 -14.81
C VAL A 13 -20.72 -17.01 -14.22
N SER A 14 -20.86 -16.94 -12.89
CA SER A 14 -21.47 -15.78 -12.23
C SER A 14 -20.71 -14.49 -12.52
N ASP A 15 -19.38 -14.50 -12.43
CA ASP A 15 -18.55 -13.32 -12.71
C ASP A 15 -18.68 -12.87 -14.18
N LEU A 16 -18.90 -13.79 -15.13
CA LEU A 16 -19.16 -13.47 -16.54
C LEU A 16 -20.54 -12.81 -16.72
N ILE A 17 -21.61 -13.43 -16.21
CA ILE A 17 -23.00 -12.93 -16.34
C ILE A 17 -23.18 -11.57 -15.65
N GLU A 18 -22.46 -11.32 -14.57
CA GLU A 18 -22.57 -10.05 -13.82
C GLU A 18 -21.62 -8.96 -14.35
N ALA A 19 -20.75 -9.26 -15.32
CA ALA A 19 -19.58 -8.44 -15.66
C ALA A 19 -19.93 -7.04 -16.15
N ASP A 20 -20.95 -6.90 -17.00
CA ASP A 20 -21.38 -5.62 -17.57
C ASP A 20 -22.49 -4.92 -16.76
N GLY A 21 -22.96 -5.59 -15.69
CA GLY A 21 -24.04 -5.13 -14.83
C GLY A 21 -25.46 -5.32 -15.38
N ILE A 22 -25.64 -6.07 -16.48
CA ILE A 22 -26.91 -6.33 -17.13
C ILE A 22 -27.13 -7.84 -17.23
N ILE A 23 -28.20 -8.35 -16.60
CA ILE A 23 -28.54 -9.78 -16.68
C ILE A 23 -29.62 -10.01 -17.73
N ASP A 24 -29.29 -10.73 -18.80
CA ASP A 24 -30.21 -11.17 -19.86
C ASP A 24 -30.81 -12.55 -19.53
N ALA A 25 -32.08 -12.77 -19.89
CA ALA A 25 -32.73 -14.06 -19.68
C ALA A 25 -32.05 -15.21 -20.44
N ARG A 26 -31.39 -14.94 -21.57
CA ARG A 26 -30.65 -15.91 -22.38
C ARG A 26 -29.42 -16.46 -21.64
N GLU A 27 -28.73 -15.63 -20.88
CA GLU A 27 -27.61 -16.04 -20.03
C GLU A 27 -28.08 -16.99 -18.94
N ILE A 28 -29.23 -16.70 -18.32
CA ILE A 28 -29.83 -17.55 -17.29
C ILE A 28 -30.27 -18.91 -17.86
N ILE A 29 -30.85 -18.92 -19.07
CA ILE A 29 -31.20 -20.16 -19.77
C ILE A 29 -29.94 -20.99 -20.08
N PHE A 30 -28.85 -20.34 -20.50
CA PHE A 30 -27.59 -21.02 -20.74
C PHE A 30 -26.97 -21.57 -19.45
N LEU A 31 -27.02 -20.80 -18.36
CA LEU A 31 -26.59 -21.23 -17.03
C LEU A 31 -27.31 -22.52 -16.57
N ASP A 32 -28.61 -22.66 -16.84
CA ASP A 32 -29.35 -23.90 -16.53
C ASP A 32 -28.77 -25.11 -17.29
N SER A 33 -28.35 -24.94 -18.54
CA SER A 33 -27.68 -25.99 -19.31
C SER A 33 -26.32 -26.37 -18.71
N LEU A 34 -25.56 -25.39 -18.18
CA LEU A 34 -24.29 -25.64 -17.50
C LEU A 34 -24.49 -26.36 -16.16
N ARG A 35 -25.55 -26.01 -15.42
CA ARG A 35 -25.92 -26.70 -14.17
C ARG A 35 -26.16 -28.18 -14.43
N GLU A 36 -26.90 -28.50 -15.49
CA GLU A 36 -27.14 -29.89 -15.91
C GLU A 36 -25.84 -30.58 -16.36
N LYS A 37 -25.05 -29.95 -17.24
CA LYS A 37 -23.80 -30.50 -17.81
C LYS A 37 -22.79 -30.87 -16.73
N TYR A 38 -22.61 -30.01 -15.73
CA TYR A 38 -21.59 -30.17 -14.70
C TYR A 38 -22.13 -30.70 -13.36
N GLY A 39 -23.44 -30.90 -13.25
CA GLY A 39 -24.11 -31.36 -12.03
C GLY A 39 -23.98 -30.37 -10.87
N ILE A 40 -24.06 -29.06 -11.15
CA ILE A 40 -23.95 -27.98 -10.17
C ILE A 40 -25.23 -27.95 -9.33
N LYS A 41 -25.07 -28.03 -8.01
CA LYS A 41 -26.17 -27.99 -7.03
C LYS A 41 -26.18 -26.66 -6.29
N LYS A 42 -27.28 -26.40 -5.58
CA LYS A 42 -27.42 -25.16 -4.79
C LYS A 42 -26.31 -24.95 -3.76
N GLU A 43 -25.82 -26.03 -3.17
CA GLU A 43 -24.68 -26.01 -2.23
C GLU A 43 -23.38 -25.53 -2.89
N ASP A 44 -23.17 -25.87 -4.16
CA ASP A 44 -22.02 -25.42 -4.94
C ASP A 44 -22.12 -23.92 -5.25
N GLU A 45 -23.33 -23.40 -5.54
CA GLU A 45 -23.57 -21.96 -5.73
C GLU A 45 -23.31 -21.14 -4.46
N VAL A 46 -23.76 -21.64 -3.30
CA VAL A 46 -23.49 -21.01 -2.01
C VAL A 46 -21.98 -20.99 -1.72
N ALA A 47 -21.28 -22.09 -2.03
CA ALA A 47 -19.83 -22.13 -1.91
C ALA A 47 -19.14 -21.13 -2.86
N ALA A 48 -19.61 -21.02 -4.10
CA ALA A 48 -19.06 -20.12 -5.12
C ALA A 48 -19.09 -18.65 -4.69
N ALA A 49 -20.11 -18.22 -3.94
CA ALA A 49 -20.18 -16.86 -3.40
C ALA A 49 -19.03 -16.51 -2.42
N SER A 50 -18.37 -17.53 -1.85
CA SER A 50 -17.23 -17.34 -0.95
C SER A 50 -15.87 -17.36 -1.66
N TYR A 51 -15.83 -17.75 -2.94
CA TYR A 51 -14.61 -17.87 -3.72
C TYR A 51 -14.29 -16.55 -4.43
N THR A 52 -13.01 -16.21 -4.51
CA THR A 52 -12.55 -15.19 -5.45
C THR A 52 -12.38 -15.78 -6.84
N PHE A 53 -12.44 -14.94 -7.88
CA PHE A 53 -12.17 -15.38 -9.25
C PHE A 53 -10.80 -16.06 -9.38
N ALA A 54 -9.76 -15.47 -8.77
CA ALA A 54 -8.42 -16.07 -8.76
C ALA A 54 -8.39 -17.46 -8.10
N ALA A 55 -9.09 -17.64 -6.97
CA ALA A 55 -9.16 -18.93 -6.29
C ALA A 55 -9.91 -19.97 -7.13
N ALA A 56 -11.01 -19.56 -7.77
CA ALA A 56 -11.77 -20.42 -8.66
C ALA A 56 -10.94 -20.88 -9.87
N LEU A 57 -10.24 -19.93 -10.53
CA LEU A 57 -9.36 -20.22 -11.65
C LEU A 57 -8.23 -21.17 -11.26
N ASN A 58 -7.55 -20.92 -10.13
CA ASN A 58 -6.46 -21.79 -9.66
C ASN A 58 -6.92 -23.23 -9.39
N GLU A 59 -8.14 -23.44 -8.90
CA GLU A 59 -8.69 -24.79 -8.75
C GLU A 59 -8.91 -25.47 -10.11
N LEU A 60 -9.39 -24.73 -11.12
CA LEU A 60 -9.64 -25.28 -12.46
C LEU A 60 -8.36 -25.48 -13.28
N LEU A 61 -7.27 -24.76 -12.98
CA LEU A 61 -5.97 -24.99 -13.61
C LEU A 61 -5.39 -26.38 -13.29
N LEU A 62 -5.85 -27.02 -12.20
CA LEU A 62 -5.48 -28.38 -11.82
C LEU A 62 -6.24 -29.47 -12.60
N ALA A 63 -7.27 -29.10 -13.38
CA ALA A 63 -7.99 -30.03 -14.22
C ALA A 63 -7.12 -30.55 -15.39
N ASP A 64 -7.58 -31.63 -16.02
CA ASP A 64 -7.00 -32.09 -17.27
C ASP A 64 -7.28 -31.13 -18.44
N ASP A 65 -6.46 -31.21 -19.48
CA ASP A 65 -6.54 -30.28 -20.61
C ASP A 65 -7.84 -30.43 -21.42
N SER A 66 -8.45 -31.62 -21.41
CA SER A 66 -9.76 -31.83 -22.07
C SER A 66 -10.84 -31.01 -21.39
N LEU A 67 -10.92 -31.08 -20.06
CA LEU A 67 -11.87 -30.30 -19.29
C LEU A 67 -11.60 -28.81 -19.40
N LYS A 68 -10.32 -28.37 -19.42
CA LYS A 68 -9.98 -26.96 -19.65
C LYS A 68 -10.49 -26.45 -21.00
N HIS A 69 -10.30 -27.22 -22.07
CA HIS A 69 -10.80 -26.84 -23.39
C HIS A 69 -12.33 -26.79 -23.44
N ASP A 70 -13.01 -27.78 -22.85
CA ASP A 70 -14.48 -27.79 -22.76
C ASP A 70 -15.00 -26.58 -21.98
N LEU A 71 -14.37 -26.24 -20.85
CA LEU A 71 -14.73 -25.10 -20.02
C LEU A 71 -14.56 -23.76 -20.74
N ILE A 72 -13.45 -23.55 -21.46
CA ILE A 72 -13.28 -22.33 -22.27
C ILE A 72 -14.35 -22.22 -23.35
N GLY A 73 -14.74 -23.33 -23.99
CA GLY A 73 -15.85 -23.35 -24.93
C GLY A 73 -17.16 -22.88 -24.30
N ASP A 74 -17.48 -23.40 -23.12
CA ASP A 74 -18.69 -23.02 -22.38
C ASP A 74 -18.65 -21.59 -21.85
N PHE A 75 -17.51 -21.12 -21.37
CA PHE A 75 -17.35 -19.73 -20.90
C PHE A 75 -17.51 -18.74 -22.06
N ASN A 76 -16.94 -19.03 -23.23
CA ASN A 76 -17.16 -18.23 -24.44
C ASN A 76 -18.64 -18.22 -24.86
N GLN A 77 -19.33 -19.35 -24.76
CA GLN A 77 -20.76 -19.41 -25.06
C GLN A 77 -21.61 -18.63 -24.05
N THR A 78 -21.19 -18.59 -22.78
CA THR A 78 -21.84 -17.78 -21.74
C THR A 78 -21.78 -16.30 -22.12
N ALA A 79 -20.56 -15.80 -22.36
CA ALA A 79 -20.29 -14.41 -22.73
C ALA A 79 -20.84 -13.98 -24.11
N MET A 80 -21.32 -14.93 -24.91
CA MET A 80 -21.89 -14.68 -26.23
C MET A 80 -23.37 -15.08 -26.30
N SER A 81 -23.98 -15.48 -25.18
CA SER A 81 -25.32 -16.07 -25.16
C SER A 81 -26.40 -15.08 -25.61
N ASP A 82 -26.12 -13.79 -25.48
CA ASP A 82 -26.96 -12.68 -25.88
C ASP A 82 -26.61 -12.12 -27.29
N ASN A 83 -25.66 -12.74 -27.99
CA ASN A 83 -25.02 -12.33 -29.25
C ASN A 83 -24.15 -11.06 -29.17
N TYR A 84 -23.72 -10.65 -27.99
CA TYR A 84 -22.89 -9.47 -27.79
C TYR A 84 -21.91 -9.67 -26.62
N CYS A 85 -20.61 -9.77 -26.90
CA CYS A 85 -19.62 -9.78 -25.83
C CYS A 85 -19.25 -8.36 -25.42
N ALA A 86 -19.61 -7.99 -24.20
CA ALA A 86 -19.18 -6.75 -23.57
C ALA A 86 -17.66 -6.75 -23.31
N ARG A 87 -17.09 -5.57 -23.06
CA ARG A 87 -15.65 -5.43 -22.80
C ARG A 87 -15.26 -6.20 -21.53
N GLU A 88 -16.10 -6.09 -20.52
CA GLU A 88 -15.92 -6.66 -19.19
C GLU A 88 -15.89 -8.20 -19.26
N GLU A 89 -16.80 -8.81 -20.02
CA GLU A 89 -16.79 -10.24 -20.29
C GLU A 89 -15.56 -10.67 -21.10
N ALA A 90 -15.22 -9.91 -22.16
CA ALA A 90 -14.07 -10.21 -23.01
C ALA A 90 -12.74 -10.19 -22.21
N LEU A 91 -12.62 -9.32 -21.21
CA LEU A 91 -11.49 -9.26 -20.29
C LEU A 91 -11.39 -10.50 -19.38
N LEU A 92 -12.52 -11.00 -18.87
CA LEU A 92 -12.56 -12.25 -18.12
C LEU A 92 -12.19 -13.44 -19.01
N ILE A 93 -12.72 -13.50 -20.24
CA ILE A 93 -12.37 -14.52 -21.23
C ILE A 93 -10.88 -14.46 -21.59
N LEU A 94 -10.32 -13.26 -21.77
CA LEU A 94 -8.89 -13.06 -22.00
C LEU A 94 -8.07 -13.71 -20.88
N ALA A 95 -8.41 -13.44 -19.62
CA ALA A 95 -7.72 -14.03 -18.48
C ALA A 95 -7.81 -15.56 -18.47
N LEU A 96 -9.01 -16.11 -18.70
CA LEU A 96 -9.24 -17.55 -18.76
C LEU A 96 -8.41 -18.21 -19.85
N ARG A 97 -8.37 -17.62 -21.05
CA ARG A 97 -7.59 -18.15 -22.19
C ARG A 97 -6.10 -18.09 -21.93
N CYS A 98 -5.58 -16.96 -21.44
CA CYS A 98 -4.16 -16.80 -21.13
C CYS A 98 -3.69 -17.77 -20.03
N CYS A 99 -4.55 -18.14 -19.08
CA CYS A 99 -4.19 -19.07 -18.02
C CYS A 99 -4.42 -20.55 -18.39
N MET A 100 -5.49 -20.88 -19.11
CA MET A 100 -5.92 -22.28 -19.29
C MET A 100 -5.50 -22.92 -20.61
N THR A 101 -5.49 -22.18 -21.72
CA THR A 101 -5.39 -22.78 -23.07
C THR A 101 -4.30 -22.19 -23.95
N ILE A 102 -3.84 -20.96 -23.67
CA ILE A 102 -2.87 -20.26 -24.50
C ILE A 102 -1.53 -20.20 -23.79
N ASN A 103 -0.49 -20.69 -24.46
CA ASN A 103 0.88 -20.47 -24.00
C ASN A 103 1.34 -19.07 -24.43
N MET A 104 1.36 -18.13 -23.49
CA MET A 104 1.88 -16.78 -23.73
C MET A 104 3.41 -16.76 -23.93
N GLY A 105 4.08 -17.85 -23.58
CA GLY A 105 5.53 -17.95 -23.50
C GLY A 105 6.10 -17.35 -22.22
N SER A 106 5.25 -16.87 -21.30
CA SER A 106 5.61 -16.30 -20.01
C SER A 106 4.61 -16.72 -18.93
N SER A 107 4.97 -16.49 -17.67
CA SER A 107 4.06 -16.75 -16.54
C SER A 107 2.84 -15.82 -16.59
N VAL A 108 1.66 -16.40 -16.47
CA VAL A 108 0.38 -15.66 -16.39
C VAL A 108 -0.34 -16.04 -15.11
N THR A 109 -0.76 -15.03 -14.35
CA THR A 109 -1.49 -15.23 -13.09
C THR A 109 -2.65 -14.27 -12.97
N VAL A 110 -3.65 -14.64 -12.17
CA VAL A 110 -4.75 -13.75 -11.81
C VAL A 110 -4.72 -13.49 -10.31
N LEU A 111 -4.86 -12.23 -9.93
CA LEU A 111 -4.95 -11.76 -8.55
C LEU A 111 -6.35 -11.22 -8.27
N SER A 112 -6.86 -11.50 -7.08
CA SER A 112 -8.11 -10.93 -6.58
C SER A 112 -7.83 -10.12 -5.33
N ILE A 113 -8.11 -8.81 -5.37
CA ILE A 113 -7.70 -7.84 -4.36
C ILE A 113 -8.94 -7.18 -3.75
N ASP A 114 -9.01 -7.10 -2.43
CA ASP A 114 -10.04 -6.32 -1.73
C ASP A 114 -9.83 -4.83 -2.03
N THR A 115 -10.76 -4.26 -2.80
CA THR A 115 -10.71 -2.86 -3.28
C THR A 115 -11.73 -1.98 -2.58
N SER A 116 -12.23 -2.39 -1.41
CA SER A 116 -13.23 -1.63 -0.65
C SER A 116 -12.75 -0.21 -0.27
N GLU A 117 -11.44 -0.01 -0.13
CA GLU A 117 -10.84 1.29 0.23
C GLU A 117 -10.37 2.12 -0.99
N ILE A 118 -10.13 1.50 -2.15
CA ILE A 118 -9.51 2.14 -3.32
C ILE A 118 -10.14 1.65 -4.61
N LYS A 119 -10.54 2.60 -5.45
CA LYS A 119 -10.99 2.30 -6.81
C LYS A 119 -9.82 2.28 -7.79
N PHE A 120 -9.73 1.20 -8.57
CA PHE A 120 -8.87 1.12 -9.75
C PHE A 120 -9.70 1.40 -10.99
N GLU A 121 -9.15 2.17 -11.93
CA GLU A 121 -9.80 2.51 -13.20
C GLU A 121 -9.80 1.30 -14.15
N ASP A 122 -10.92 1.08 -14.85
CA ASP A 122 -11.15 -0.11 -15.68
C ASP A 122 -10.41 -0.08 -17.02
N THR A 123 -9.96 1.10 -17.44
CA THR A 123 -9.38 1.32 -18.76
C THR A 123 -7.87 1.54 -18.73
N GLN A 124 -7.17 0.89 -17.80
CA GLN A 124 -5.72 1.08 -17.63
C GLN A 124 -4.96 -0.24 -17.67
N ILE A 125 -3.77 -0.19 -18.27
CA ILE A 125 -2.77 -1.26 -18.23
C ILE A 125 -1.54 -0.71 -17.53
N LEU A 126 -1.17 -1.29 -16.39
CA LEU A 126 -0.05 -0.85 -15.58
C LEU A 126 1.16 -1.73 -15.82
N TYR A 127 2.34 -1.13 -15.94
CA TYR A 127 3.59 -1.85 -15.73
C TYR A 127 3.86 -1.99 -14.24
N VAL A 128 4.11 -3.21 -13.77
CA VAL A 128 4.43 -3.51 -12.36
C VAL A 128 5.71 -4.32 -12.25
N GLU A 129 6.53 -4.04 -11.25
CA GLU A 129 7.74 -4.78 -10.92
C GLU A 129 8.04 -4.60 -9.43
N SER A 130 8.46 -5.66 -8.74
CA SER A 130 8.91 -5.59 -7.34
C SER A 130 10.39 -5.30 -7.21
N GLU A 131 11.19 -5.60 -8.23
CA GLU A 131 12.61 -5.27 -8.32
C GLU A 131 12.86 -4.61 -9.67
N PHE A 132 13.72 -3.57 -9.69
CA PHE A 132 13.98 -2.81 -10.91
C PHE A 132 14.71 -3.67 -11.94
N ASP A 133 14.03 -4.01 -13.04
CA ASP A 133 14.64 -4.67 -14.18
C ASP A 133 15.10 -3.64 -15.21
N LYS A 134 16.42 -3.45 -15.30
CA LYS A 134 17.00 -2.47 -16.22
C LYS A 134 16.67 -2.78 -17.68
N LYS A 135 16.71 -4.06 -18.09
CA LYS A 135 16.55 -4.46 -19.49
C LYS A 135 15.12 -4.19 -19.95
N ILE A 136 14.13 -4.61 -19.16
CA ILE A 136 12.71 -4.39 -19.48
C ILE A 136 12.36 -2.91 -19.45
N ASN A 137 12.84 -2.16 -18.46
CA ASN A 137 12.60 -0.72 -18.40
C ASN A 137 13.20 0.01 -19.62
N GLU A 138 14.41 -0.35 -20.06
CA GLU A 138 15.02 0.21 -21.28
C GLU A 138 14.19 -0.11 -22.54
N GLN A 139 13.67 -1.34 -22.65
CA GLN A 139 12.79 -1.72 -23.76
C GLN A 139 11.50 -0.90 -23.78
N ILE A 140 10.81 -0.79 -22.64
CA ILE A 140 9.59 -0.01 -22.51
C ILE A 140 9.86 1.46 -22.85
N GLN A 141 10.98 2.03 -22.41
CA GLN A 141 11.33 3.42 -22.72
C GLN A 141 11.60 3.64 -24.21
N ASN A 142 12.33 2.74 -24.86
CA ASN A 142 12.67 2.83 -26.29
C ASN A 142 11.42 2.70 -27.18
N SER A 143 10.50 1.82 -26.82
CA SER A 143 9.25 1.56 -27.57
C SER A 143 8.02 2.22 -26.94
N TYR A 144 8.19 3.19 -26.03
CA TYR A 144 7.10 3.75 -25.23
C TYR A 144 5.93 4.26 -26.08
N ARG A 145 6.24 5.02 -27.13
CA ARG A 145 5.24 5.59 -28.04
C ARG A 145 4.46 4.51 -28.78
N GLU A 146 5.12 3.43 -29.17
CA GLU A 146 4.49 2.30 -29.87
C GLU A 146 3.57 1.56 -28.92
N ILE A 147 4.06 1.17 -27.74
CA ILE A 147 3.27 0.52 -26.68
C ILE A 147 2.02 1.35 -26.35
N CYS A 148 2.18 2.66 -26.11
CA CYS A 148 1.05 3.55 -25.84
C CYS A 148 0.04 3.58 -26.98
N SER A 149 0.49 3.54 -28.23
CA SER A 149 -0.39 3.60 -29.40
C SER A 149 -1.21 2.31 -29.54
N GLU A 150 -0.58 1.15 -29.41
CA GLU A 150 -1.24 -0.16 -29.45
C GLU A 150 -2.30 -0.28 -28.34
N ILE A 151 -1.91 0.03 -27.10
CA ILE A 151 -2.80 -0.02 -25.92
C ILE A 151 -3.98 0.95 -26.09
N ARG A 152 -3.75 2.14 -26.64
CA ARG A 152 -4.80 3.14 -26.87
C ARG A 152 -5.78 2.74 -27.96
N LEU A 153 -5.32 2.08 -29.02
CA LEU A 153 -6.19 1.53 -30.06
C LEU A 153 -7.15 0.48 -29.45
N ALA A 154 -6.68 -0.31 -28.50
CA ALA A 154 -7.51 -1.26 -27.75
C ALA A 154 -8.42 -0.62 -26.68
N GLY A 155 -8.37 0.70 -26.48
CA GLY A 155 -9.24 1.42 -25.55
C GLY A 155 -8.75 1.44 -24.11
N PHE A 156 -7.45 1.29 -23.90
CA PHE A 156 -6.79 1.41 -22.61
C PHE A 156 -5.78 2.56 -22.60
N ASP A 157 -5.40 3.02 -21.41
CA ASP A 157 -4.28 3.92 -21.19
C ASP A 157 -3.12 3.14 -20.57
N PHE A 158 -1.92 3.32 -21.13
CA PHE A 158 -0.71 2.72 -20.57
C PHE A 158 -0.19 3.56 -19.41
N VAL A 159 0.01 2.91 -18.29
CA VAL A 159 0.50 3.52 -17.06
C VAL A 159 1.91 3.01 -16.79
N TYR A 160 2.89 3.89 -17.01
CA TYR A 160 4.30 3.65 -16.74
C TYR A 160 4.84 4.71 -15.78
N LEU A 161 5.11 4.30 -14.55
CA LEU A 161 5.40 5.20 -13.44
C LEU A 161 6.62 6.11 -13.65
N PRO A 162 7.73 5.66 -14.25
CA PRO A 162 8.85 6.54 -14.54
C PRO A 162 8.48 7.72 -15.44
N LYS A 163 7.60 7.55 -16.43
CA LYS A 163 7.12 8.66 -17.28
C LYS A 163 6.21 9.62 -16.52
N ILE A 164 5.40 9.10 -15.60
CA ILE A 164 4.59 9.93 -14.70
C ILE A 164 5.48 10.75 -13.76
N ALA A 165 6.54 10.15 -13.22
CA ALA A 165 7.51 10.84 -12.38
C ALA A 165 8.26 11.93 -13.15
N GLU A 166 8.71 11.66 -14.38
CA GLU A 166 9.31 12.66 -15.28
C GLU A 166 8.35 13.84 -15.52
N HIS A 167 7.07 13.56 -15.74
CA HIS A 167 6.06 14.61 -15.90
C HIS A 167 5.95 15.49 -14.65
N TYR A 168 5.88 14.90 -13.45
CA TYR A 168 5.85 15.69 -12.21
C TYR A 168 7.17 16.43 -11.95
N GLN A 169 8.31 15.88 -12.36
CA GLN A 169 9.60 16.57 -12.25
C GLN A 169 9.68 17.80 -13.16
N SER A 170 8.96 17.81 -14.28
CA SER A 170 8.91 18.95 -15.20
C SER A 170 8.13 20.17 -14.65
N ILE A 171 7.27 19.96 -13.65
CA ILE A 171 6.50 21.01 -12.99
C ILE A 171 7.32 21.60 -11.84
N SER A 172 7.26 22.92 -11.64
CA SER A 172 7.95 23.57 -10.53
C SER A 172 7.39 23.09 -9.18
N GLU A 173 8.25 22.99 -8.17
CA GLU A 173 7.84 22.51 -6.84
C GLU A 173 6.83 23.45 -6.18
N THR A 174 6.94 24.75 -6.44
CA THR A 174 6.01 25.78 -5.98
C THR A 174 4.63 25.61 -6.58
N ASP A 175 4.53 25.32 -7.89
CA ASP A 175 3.24 25.13 -8.57
C ASP A 175 2.59 23.82 -8.13
N LEU A 176 3.38 22.75 -8.04
CA LEU A 176 2.92 21.47 -7.50
C LEU A 176 2.37 21.60 -6.08
N TYR A 177 3.03 22.40 -5.24
CA TYR A 177 2.55 22.70 -3.90
C TYR A 177 1.21 23.43 -3.94
N GLN A 178 1.08 24.51 -4.71
CA GLN A 178 -0.17 25.27 -4.82
C GLN A 178 -1.33 24.40 -5.31
N ILE A 179 -1.07 23.51 -6.27
CA ILE A 179 -2.08 22.58 -6.78
C ILE A 179 -2.47 21.56 -5.70
N ALA A 180 -1.50 20.97 -5.00
CA ALA A 180 -1.76 19.98 -3.96
C ALA A 180 -2.51 20.60 -2.75
N ASP A 181 -2.15 21.82 -2.36
CA ASP A 181 -2.80 22.60 -1.29
C ASP A 181 -4.26 22.93 -1.65
N PHE A 182 -4.50 23.32 -2.91
CA PHE A 182 -5.86 23.55 -3.42
C PHE A 182 -6.72 22.28 -3.42
N LEU A 183 -6.15 21.13 -3.82
CA LEU A 183 -6.86 19.85 -3.86
C LEU A 183 -7.11 19.27 -2.47
N TYR A 184 -6.20 19.53 -1.52
CA TYR A 184 -6.19 18.94 -0.19
C TYR A 184 -6.01 19.99 0.92
N PRO A 185 -6.94 20.95 1.07
CA PRO A 185 -6.77 22.11 1.96
C PRO A 185 -6.78 21.77 3.46
N LYS A 186 -7.11 20.53 3.82
CA LYS A 186 -7.11 20.04 5.21
C LYS A 186 -5.78 19.38 5.60
N VAL A 187 -4.87 19.18 4.64
CA VAL A 187 -3.59 18.50 4.86
C VAL A 187 -2.55 19.53 5.28
N SER A 188 -1.70 19.18 6.24
CA SER A 188 -0.63 20.06 6.70
C SER A 188 0.41 20.33 5.61
N TYR A 189 1.04 21.51 5.68
CA TYR A 189 2.11 21.93 4.77
C TYR A 189 3.24 20.88 4.71
N GLU A 190 3.65 20.38 5.87
CA GLU A 190 4.73 19.39 5.98
C GLU A 190 4.39 18.08 5.28
N ARG A 191 3.13 17.61 5.43
CA ARG A 191 2.68 16.38 4.77
C ARG A 191 2.59 16.57 3.25
N LEU A 192 2.12 17.71 2.77
CA LEU A 192 2.10 18.02 1.34
C LEU A 192 3.51 18.01 0.75
N GLN A 193 4.50 18.59 1.43
CA GLN A 193 5.89 18.53 0.98
C GLN A 193 6.41 17.09 0.84
N VAL A 194 6.11 16.23 1.80
CA VAL A 194 6.52 14.81 1.73
C VAL A 194 5.88 14.12 0.54
N ILE A 195 4.58 14.33 0.30
CA ILE A 195 3.86 13.71 -0.81
C ILE A 195 4.40 14.20 -2.16
N ILE A 196 4.67 15.50 -2.32
CA ILE A 196 5.24 16.07 -3.55
C ILE A 196 6.63 15.46 -3.82
N LYS A 197 7.46 15.31 -2.79
CA LYS A 197 8.77 14.66 -2.92
C LYS A 197 8.65 13.19 -3.32
N GLN A 198 7.66 12.47 -2.77
CA GLN A 198 7.38 11.08 -3.13
C GLN A 198 6.91 10.96 -4.59
N LEU A 199 6.02 11.84 -5.05
CA LEU A 199 5.53 11.87 -6.44
C LEU A 199 6.65 12.11 -7.45
N ARG A 200 7.56 13.05 -7.15
CA ARG A 200 8.69 13.38 -8.04
C ARG A 200 9.77 12.29 -8.04
N SER A 201 9.77 11.37 -7.07
CA SER A 201 10.75 10.27 -6.97
C SER A 201 10.09 8.89 -7.05
N LEU A 202 8.91 8.83 -7.67
CA LEU A 202 8.14 7.61 -7.84
C LEU A 202 8.88 6.65 -8.78
N SER A 203 9.04 5.41 -8.36
CA SER A 203 9.48 4.31 -9.20
C SER A 203 8.45 3.18 -9.14
N THR A 204 8.40 2.35 -10.18
CA THR A 204 7.52 1.18 -10.23
C THR A 204 7.77 0.24 -9.04
N GLU A 205 9.03 0.00 -8.72
CA GLU A 205 9.47 -0.81 -7.58
C GLU A 205 8.88 -0.32 -6.24
N ARG A 206 9.07 0.97 -5.94
CA ARG A 206 8.57 1.57 -4.69
C ARG A 206 7.06 1.59 -4.65
N PHE A 207 6.40 1.83 -5.79
CA PHE A 207 4.95 1.77 -5.86
C PHE A 207 4.44 0.36 -5.52
N CYS A 208 5.04 -0.70 -6.07
CA CYS A 208 4.62 -2.07 -5.78
C CYS A 208 4.90 -2.47 -4.33
N LYS A 209 6.11 -2.20 -3.81
CA LYS A 209 6.49 -2.57 -2.45
C LYS A 209 5.86 -1.69 -1.37
N ASP A 210 6.00 -0.38 -1.49
CA ASP A 210 5.64 0.56 -0.41
C ASP A 210 4.15 0.92 -0.46
N LEU A 211 3.59 1.07 -1.65
CA LEU A 211 2.19 1.48 -1.80
C LEU A 211 1.27 0.26 -1.89
N LEU A 212 1.41 -0.59 -2.90
CA LEU A 212 0.50 -1.73 -3.05
C LEU A 212 0.69 -2.79 -1.94
N ALA A 213 1.91 -3.29 -1.75
CA ALA A 213 2.14 -4.37 -0.79
C ALA A 213 2.07 -3.92 0.67
N ALA A 214 2.80 -2.86 1.03
CA ALA A 214 2.85 -2.42 2.43
C ALA A 214 1.62 -1.60 2.84
N LYS A 215 1.23 -0.58 2.06
CA LYS A 215 0.16 0.35 2.46
C LYS A 215 -1.24 -0.22 2.20
N LEU A 216 -1.44 -0.95 1.09
CA LEU A 216 -2.73 -1.57 0.75
C LEU A 216 -2.84 -3.03 1.21
N ASN A 217 -1.76 -3.58 1.80
CA ASN A 217 -1.69 -4.96 2.28
C ASN A 217 -1.91 -6.01 1.19
N VAL A 218 -1.49 -5.72 -0.05
CA VAL A 218 -1.55 -6.64 -1.18
C VAL A 218 -0.20 -7.33 -1.36
N LYS A 219 0.05 -8.33 -0.52
CA LYS A 219 1.36 -8.98 -0.34
C LYS A 219 1.95 -9.55 -1.63
N GLU A 220 1.09 -9.89 -2.58
CA GLU A 220 1.42 -10.44 -3.90
C GLU A 220 2.33 -9.50 -4.70
N PHE A 221 2.21 -8.17 -4.52
CA PHE A 221 3.10 -7.19 -5.16
C PHE A 221 4.48 -7.06 -4.51
N GLY A 222 4.70 -7.71 -3.37
CA GLY A 222 6.01 -7.71 -2.70
C GLY A 222 7.08 -8.51 -3.46
N LEU A 223 6.68 -9.42 -4.35
CA LEU A 223 7.55 -10.34 -5.10
C LEU A 223 7.12 -10.49 -6.57
N VAL A 224 6.50 -9.47 -7.17
CA VAL A 224 6.05 -9.51 -8.56
C VAL A 224 7.21 -9.34 -9.54
N ASN A 225 7.30 -10.21 -10.55
CA ASN A 225 8.21 -10.03 -11.68
C ASN A 225 7.71 -8.90 -12.60
N PRO A 226 8.57 -8.31 -13.46
CA PRO A 226 8.16 -7.34 -14.47
C PRO A 226 6.96 -7.85 -15.27
N SER A 227 5.81 -7.19 -15.15
CA SER A 227 4.54 -7.68 -15.71
C SER A 227 3.65 -6.54 -16.18
N PHE A 228 2.79 -6.84 -17.15
CA PHE A 228 1.61 -6.01 -17.43
C PHE A 228 0.46 -6.45 -16.53
N MET A 229 -0.12 -5.48 -15.84
CA MET A 229 -1.28 -5.66 -14.98
C MET A 229 -2.51 -5.01 -15.60
N ILE A 230 -3.58 -5.79 -15.74
CA ILE A 230 -4.84 -5.37 -16.35
C ILE A 230 -5.97 -5.69 -15.39
N LYS A 231 -6.81 -4.72 -15.05
CA LYS A 231 -8.04 -5.00 -14.32
C LYS A 231 -9.02 -5.70 -15.26
N ILE A 232 -9.46 -6.89 -14.89
CA ILE A 232 -10.31 -7.74 -15.74
C ILE A 232 -11.76 -7.82 -15.28
N GLY A 233 -12.06 -7.40 -14.05
CA GLY A 233 -13.42 -7.37 -13.54
C GLY A 233 -13.48 -6.99 -12.06
N GLU A 234 -14.69 -6.78 -11.58
CA GLU A 234 -15.00 -6.60 -10.16
C GLU A 234 -16.04 -7.62 -9.75
N SER A 235 -16.03 -7.98 -8.49
CA SER A 235 -16.93 -9.02 -8.01
C SER A 235 -17.17 -8.92 -6.52
N PHE A 236 -18.31 -9.43 -6.07
CA PHE A 236 -18.68 -9.41 -4.66
C PHE A 236 -18.37 -10.76 -4.01
N VAL A 237 -17.54 -10.75 -2.97
CA VAL A 237 -17.09 -11.96 -2.26
C VAL A 237 -17.24 -11.74 -0.77
N ASN A 238 -18.08 -12.55 -0.09
CA ASN A 238 -18.37 -12.43 1.34
C ASN A 238 -18.65 -10.98 1.80
N ASP A 239 -19.53 -10.29 1.08
CA ASP A 239 -19.92 -8.89 1.32
C ASP A 239 -18.83 -7.83 1.11
N ARG A 240 -17.77 -8.16 0.36
CA ARG A 240 -16.68 -7.24 0.01
C ARG A 240 -16.51 -7.11 -1.48
N MET A 241 -16.17 -5.90 -1.91
CA MET A 241 -15.85 -5.63 -3.30
C MET A 241 -14.40 -6.03 -3.58
N VAL A 242 -14.23 -6.96 -4.51
CA VAL A 242 -12.96 -7.54 -4.89
C VAL A 242 -12.73 -7.27 -6.38
N SER A 243 -11.65 -6.56 -6.70
CA SER A 243 -11.20 -6.39 -8.09
C SER A 243 -10.29 -7.52 -8.50
N ASN A 244 -10.47 -8.00 -9.74
CA ASN A 244 -9.69 -9.05 -10.35
C ASN A 244 -8.69 -8.45 -11.34
N PHE A 245 -7.44 -8.90 -11.29
CA PHE A 245 -6.35 -8.41 -12.13
C PHE A 245 -5.62 -9.55 -12.81
N LEU A 246 -5.43 -9.43 -14.11
CA LEU A 246 -4.55 -10.30 -14.89
C LEU A 246 -3.13 -9.74 -14.86
N LEU A 247 -2.17 -10.59 -14.50
CA LEU A 247 -0.74 -10.32 -14.58
C LEU A 247 -0.12 -11.20 -15.66
N VAL A 248 0.51 -10.57 -16.65
CA VAL A 248 1.29 -11.25 -17.69
C VAL A 248 2.75 -10.84 -17.55
N GLU A 249 3.60 -11.79 -17.19
CA GLU A 249 5.04 -11.56 -17.02
C GLU A 249 5.69 -11.22 -18.37
N ILE A 250 6.64 -10.28 -18.32
CA ILE A 250 7.44 -9.84 -19.46
C ILE A 250 8.82 -10.49 -19.32
N GLU A 251 9.11 -11.46 -20.18
CA GLU A 251 10.42 -12.12 -20.18
C GLU A 251 11.47 -11.28 -20.94
N ASP A 252 11.29 -11.13 -22.25
CA ASP A 252 12.31 -10.54 -23.12
C ASP A 252 11.79 -9.49 -24.12
N ASP A 253 10.48 -9.41 -24.33
CA ASP A 253 9.88 -8.50 -25.33
C ASP A 253 8.58 -7.89 -24.80
N ALA A 254 8.69 -6.69 -24.23
CA ALA A 254 7.53 -5.94 -23.73
C ALA A 254 6.51 -5.62 -24.84
N LEU A 255 6.97 -5.23 -26.04
CA LEU A 255 6.09 -4.84 -27.14
C LEU A 255 5.38 -6.07 -27.74
N GLY A 256 6.10 -7.17 -27.92
CA GLY A 256 5.52 -8.44 -28.38
C GLY A 256 4.51 -9.00 -27.38
N THR A 257 4.80 -8.90 -26.08
CA THR A 257 3.89 -9.36 -25.02
C THR A 257 2.58 -8.58 -25.04
N ILE A 258 2.63 -7.25 -25.12
CA ILE A 258 1.40 -6.45 -25.16
C ILE A 258 0.60 -6.72 -26.43
N ARG A 259 1.24 -6.86 -27.60
CA ARG A 259 0.55 -7.19 -28.85
C ARG A 259 -0.21 -8.49 -28.75
N LYS A 260 0.41 -9.55 -28.22
CA LYS A 260 -0.27 -10.83 -28.00
C LYS A 260 -1.51 -10.68 -27.11
N ILE A 261 -1.40 -9.92 -26.01
CA ILE A 261 -2.56 -9.68 -25.11
C ILE A 261 -3.70 -8.98 -25.86
N LEU A 262 -3.38 -7.93 -26.62
CA LEU A 262 -4.38 -7.14 -27.34
C LEU A 262 -4.98 -7.91 -28.53
N ASP A 263 -4.21 -8.72 -29.24
CA ASP A 263 -4.68 -9.58 -30.31
C ASP A 263 -5.71 -10.59 -29.78
N LEU A 264 -5.43 -11.19 -28.62
CA LEU A 264 -6.36 -12.12 -27.96
C LEU A 264 -7.65 -11.43 -27.49
N LEU A 265 -7.55 -10.19 -27.01
CA LEU A 265 -8.73 -9.40 -26.66
C LEU A 265 -9.55 -9.06 -27.91
N ALA A 266 -8.88 -8.69 -28.99
CA ALA A 266 -9.50 -8.32 -30.26
C ALA A 266 -10.29 -9.45 -30.92
N GLU A 267 -10.03 -10.72 -30.58
CA GLU A 267 -10.83 -11.85 -31.05
C GLU A 267 -12.28 -11.84 -30.51
N ASN A 268 -12.49 -11.25 -29.32
CA ASN A 268 -13.80 -11.22 -28.65
C ASN A 268 -14.41 -9.82 -28.59
N TYR A 269 -13.58 -8.76 -28.59
CA TYR A 269 -14.04 -7.39 -28.44
C TYR A 269 -13.29 -6.42 -29.36
N HIS A 270 -14.04 -5.59 -30.08
CA HIS A 270 -13.49 -4.52 -30.90
C HIS A 270 -13.83 -3.16 -30.30
N ASN A 271 -12.79 -2.43 -29.88
CA ASN A 271 -12.96 -1.08 -29.37
C ASN A 271 -13.36 -0.11 -30.48
N LEU A 272 -14.42 0.67 -30.23
CA LEU A 272 -14.94 1.68 -31.16
C LEU A 272 -14.69 3.12 -30.69
N ARG A 273 -14.09 3.31 -29.50
CA ARG A 273 -13.90 4.63 -28.89
C ARG A 273 -12.44 4.85 -28.46
N LEU A 274 -11.84 5.93 -28.96
CA LEU A 274 -10.53 6.37 -28.50
C LEU A 274 -10.70 7.33 -27.32
N ASN A 275 -10.07 7.03 -26.18
CA ASN A 275 -9.92 7.98 -25.09
C ASN A 275 -8.77 8.94 -25.41
N TYR A 276 -9.08 10.23 -25.56
CA TYR A 276 -8.08 11.28 -25.76
C TYR A 276 -7.74 11.93 -24.41
N LEU A 277 -6.69 11.45 -23.74
CA LEU A 277 -5.97 12.25 -22.76
C LEU A 277 -4.83 12.99 -23.48
N GLN A 278 -4.97 14.31 -23.59
CA GLN A 278 -3.96 15.16 -24.20
C GLN A 278 -2.97 15.62 -23.11
N GLU A 279 -1.82 14.94 -23.04
CA GLU A 279 -0.69 15.31 -22.19
C GLU A 279 0.04 16.50 -22.85
N GLU A 280 -0.25 17.73 -22.42
CA GLU A 280 0.47 18.94 -22.83
C GLU A 280 1.29 19.50 -21.67
N THR A 281 2.47 20.05 -21.98
CA THR A 281 3.39 20.68 -21.02
C THR A 281 2.70 21.81 -20.27
N GLY A 282 2.79 21.79 -18.93
CA GLY A 282 2.17 22.79 -18.05
C GLY A 282 0.73 22.48 -17.61
N ARG A 283 0.15 21.34 -18.01
CA ARG A 283 -1.16 20.89 -17.50
C ARG A 283 -0.98 19.86 -16.39
N PHE A 284 -1.64 20.06 -15.26
CA PHE A 284 -1.72 19.05 -14.21
C PHE A 284 -2.90 18.11 -14.50
N ILE A 285 -2.59 16.86 -14.86
CA ILE A 285 -3.60 15.84 -15.13
C ILE A 285 -4.12 15.33 -13.78
N PHE A 286 -5.31 15.77 -13.37
CA PHE A 286 -5.98 15.31 -12.14
C PHE A 286 -7.18 14.40 -12.42
N ARG A 287 -6.96 13.40 -13.28
CA ARG A 287 -7.93 12.34 -13.60
C ARG A 287 -7.18 11.03 -13.84
N GLY A 288 -7.91 9.91 -13.80
CA GLY A 288 -7.33 8.58 -14.01
C GLY A 288 -6.23 8.26 -12.99
N PHE A 289 -5.17 7.58 -13.46
CA PHE A 289 -4.11 7.06 -12.59
C PHE A 289 -3.35 8.15 -11.82
N TYR A 290 -3.20 9.36 -12.40
CA TYR A 290 -2.55 10.49 -11.72
C TYR A 290 -3.27 10.83 -10.41
N LYS A 291 -4.61 10.91 -10.46
CA LYS A 291 -5.41 11.12 -9.25
C LYS A 291 -5.30 9.92 -8.31
N GLN A 292 -5.32 8.69 -8.85
CA GLN A 292 -5.23 7.48 -8.04
C GLN A 292 -3.93 7.41 -7.23
N ILE A 293 -2.76 7.74 -7.82
CA ILE A 293 -1.49 7.82 -7.08
C ILE A 293 -1.59 8.85 -5.96
N PHE A 294 -2.15 10.03 -6.24
CA PHE A 294 -2.36 11.06 -5.23
C PHE A 294 -3.25 10.58 -4.10
N ASP A 295 -4.39 9.96 -4.41
CA ASP A 295 -5.34 9.43 -3.42
C ASP A 295 -4.65 8.36 -2.55
N ILE A 296 -3.92 7.42 -3.16
CA ILE A 296 -3.14 6.38 -2.46
C ILE A 296 -2.09 7.02 -1.54
N LEU A 297 -1.34 8.01 -2.00
CA LEU A 297 -0.33 8.70 -1.18
C LEU A 297 -0.99 9.49 -0.04
N MET A 298 -2.15 10.10 -0.27
CA MET A 298 -2.91 10.86 0.71
C MET A 298 -3.54 10.01 1.81
N LEU A 299 -3.76 8.70 1.58
CA LEU A 299 -4.25 7.79 2.62
C LEU A 299 -3.35 7.86 3.87
N ARG A 300 -3.96 8.02 5.05
CA ARG A 300 -3.29 8.04 6.36
C ARG A 300 -3.14 6.61 6.90
N LYS A 301 -2.51 5.73 6.13
CA LYS A 301 -2.28 4.32 6.49
C LYS A 301 -0.83 3.95 6.28
N GLY A 302 -0.22 3.24 7.22
CA GLY A 302 1.18 2.77 7.10
C GLY A 302 2.20 3.89 6.81
N VAL A 303 2.03 5.07 7.39
CA VAL A 303 2.92 6.23 7.17
C VAL A 303 4.15 6.13 8.06
N LYS A 304 5.33 6.07 7.47
CA LYS A 304 6.60 6.21 8.20
C LYS A 304 6.81 7.69 8.53
N SER A 305 6.77 8.03 9.81
CA SER A 305 6.80 9.42 10.28
C SER A 305 7.96 9.65 11.25
N SER A 306 8.56 10.83 11.19
CA SER A 306 9.43 11.33 12.25
C SER A 306 8.63 11.61 13.53
N VAL A 307 9.32 11.68 14.67
CA VAL A 307 8.73 12.06 15.94
C VAL A 307 9.28 13.41 16.35
N VAL A 308 8.41 14.42 16.34
CA VAL A 308 8.78 15.79 16.71
C VAL A 308 8.43 16.04 18.17
N ILE A 309 9.45 16.40 18.95
CA ILE A 309 9.30 16.96 20.30
C ILE A 309 9.15 18.48 20.16
N ASP A 310 7.93 18.98 20.33
CA ASP A 310 7.62 20.41 20.30
C ASP A 310 7.41 20.92 21.72
N THR A 311 8.46 21.55 22.23
CA THR A 311 8.46 22.08 23.61
C THR A 311 7.71 23.42 23.71
N LEU A 312 7.49 24.12 22.59
CA LEU A 312 6.76 25.40 22.57
C LEU A 312 5.26 25.18 22.72
N LYS A 313 4.69 24.23 21.97
CA LYS A 313 3.27 23.84 22.08
C LYS A 313 3.06 22.70 23.07
N GLU A 314 4.11 22.31 23.80
CA GLU A 314 4.16 21.23 24.77
C GLU A 314 3.55 19.92 24.23
N GLN A 315 3.89 19.51 23.01
CA GLN A 315 3.28 18.36 22.34
C GLN A 315 4.30 17.44 21.70
N ILE A 316 3.84 16.23 21.34
CA ILE A 316 4.60 15.27 20.56
C ILE A 316 3.71 14.85 19.40
N TYR A 317 4.22 14.99 18.19
CA TYR A 317 3.44 14.72 16.99
C TYR A 317 4.29 14.09 15.87
N PHE A 318 3.58 13.59 14.87
CA PHE A 318 4.08 12.81 13.76
C PHE A 318 3.71 13.59 12.48
N PRO A 319 4.60 14.47 11.98
CA PRO A 319 4.26 15.47 10.97
C PRO A 319 3.80 14.83 9.66
N GLU A 320 4.49 13.78 9.21
CA GLU A 320 4.16 13.09 7.96
C GLU A 320 2.83 12.34 8.06
N ALA A 321 2.48 11.84 9.25
CA ALA A 321 1.22 11.17 9.50
C ALA A 321 0.06 12.14 9.82
N ASP A 322 0.35 13.43 10.03
CA ASP A 322 -0.61 14.46 10.46
C ASP A 322 -1.44 14.03 11.69
N VAL A 323 -0.74 13.48 12.69
CA VAL A 323 -1.33 13.04 13.97
C VAL A 323 -0.46 13.46 15.15
N LYS A 324 -1.08 13.64 16.32
CA LYS A 324 -0.40 13.99 17.57
C LYS A 324 -0.73 12.98 18.67
N LEU A 325 0.16 12.84 19.65
CA LEU A 325 -0.13 12.03 20.83
C LEU A 325 -1.12 12.77 21.74
N GLU A 326 -2.35 12.29 21.75
CA GLU A 326 -3.43 12.80 22.59
C GLU A 326 -3.56 12.03 23.91
N LYS A 327 -4.24 12.64 24.89
CA LYS A 327 -4.57 12.02 26.18
C LYS A 327 -3.34 11.55 26.96
N ILE A 328 -2.22 12.27 26.82
CA ILE A 328 -1.00 12.13 27.61
C ILE A 328 -0.69 13.45 28.32
N HIS A 329 -0.21 13.38 29.55
CA HIS A 329 0.15 14.56 30.33
C HIS A 329 1.64 14.88 30.17
N ARG A 330 2.08 16.02 30.72
CA ARG A 330 3.47 16.48 30.61
C ARG A 330 4.51 15.49 31.16
N ARG A 331 4.12 14.67 32.15
CA ARG A 331 4.98 13.61 32.70
C ARG A 331 5.24 12.49 31.67
N GLU A 332 4.21 12.05 30.95
CA GLU A 332 4.37 11.03 29.91
C GLU A 332 5.12 11.59 28.69
N LYS A 333 4.84 12.84 28.28
CA LYS A 333 5.58 13.52 27.20
C LYS A 333 7.07 13.60 27.51
N ALA A 334 7.43 14.04 28.72
CA ALA A 334 8.81 14.11 29.17
C ALA A 334 9.49 12.74 29.24
N LEU A 335 8.76 11.71 29.69
CA LEU A 335 9.28 10.35 29.76
C LEU A 335 9.57 9.80 28.36
N TYR A 336 8.66 10.03 27.41
CA TYR A 336 8.84 9.57 26.04
C TYR A 336 10.01 10.29 25.35
N ALA A 337 10.13 11.61 25.51
CA ALA A 337 11.26 12.39 25.02
C ALA A 337 12.61 11.93 25.61
N LEU A 338 12.65 11.60 26.90
CA LEU A 338 13.83 10.99 27.53
C LEU A 338 14.20 9.66 26.88
N PHE A 339 13.23 8.79 26.63
CA PHE A 339 13.49 7.51 25.98
C PHE A 339 13.96 7.68 24.55
N LEU A 340 13.43 8.62 23.78
CA LEU A 340 13.95 8.93 22.44
C LEU A 340 15.44 9.30 22.51
N LEU A 341 15.79 10.22 23.41
CA LEU A 341 17.17 10.67 23.60
C LEU A 341 18.11 9.51 24.01
N GLU A 342 17.72 8.73 25.03
CA GLU A 342 18.55 7.63 25.54
C GLU A 342 18.61 6.42 24.61
N SER A 343 17.66 6.28 23.68
CA SER A 343 17.68 5.19 22.69
C SER A 343 18.86 5.30 21.74
N MET A 344 19.31 6.52 21.44
CA MET A 344 20.52 6.77 20.65
C MET A 344 21.79 6.20 21.33
N SER A 345 21.77 6.03 22.65
CA SER A 345 22.86 5.46 23.45
C SER A 345 22.58 4.03 23.94
N GLY A 346 21.63 3.33 23.33
CA GLY A 346 21.31 1.93 23.64
C GLY A 346 20.25 1.73 24.73
N GLY A 347 19.58 2.80 25.17
CA GLY A 347 18.43 2.77 26.07
C GLY A 347 18.77 2.70 27.57
N ILE A 348 17.72 2.70 28.40
CA ILE A 348 17.82 2.78 29.86
C ILE A 348 17.63 1.40 30.50
N ASN A 349 18.60 0.97 31.31
CA ASN A 349 18.46 -0.24 32.12
C ASN A 349 18.12 0.11 33.58
N PHE A 350 16.94 -0.29 34.04
CA PHE A 350 16.51 -0.08 35.43
C PHE A 350 16.87 -1.26 36.35
N ASN A 351 17.40 -2.37 35.83
CA ASN A 351 17.73 -3.53 36.66
C ASN A 351 18.94 -3.22 37.56
N LYS A 352 18.80 -3.48 38.85
CA LYS A 352 19.88 -3.31 39.82
C LYS A 352 20.96 -4.37 39.60
N PRO A 353 22.24 -3.99 39.50
CA PRO A 353 23.33 -4.96 39.37
C PRO A 353 23.63 -5.66 40.70
N VAL A 354 24.29 -6.81 40.60
CA VAL A 354 24.57 -7.70 41.76
C VAL A 354 25.86 -7.31 42.50
N THR A 355 26.84 -6.69 41.82
CA THR A 355 28.15 -6.39 42.44
C THR A 355 28.23 -4.94 42.96
N ALA A 356 28.94 -4.74 44.07
CA ALA A 356 29.06 -3.42 44.74
C ALA A 356 29.68 -2.34 43.83
N LYS A 357 30.70 -2.67 43.03
CA LYS A 357 31.34 -1.74 42.09
C LYS A 357 30.42 -1.34 40.92
N GLN A 358 29.54 -2.24 40.49
CA GLN A 358 28.52 -1.94 39.48
C GLN A 358 27.35 -1.15 40.11
N LEU A 359 27.04 -1.36 41.39
CA LEU A 359 25.98 -0.65 42.10
C LEU A 359 26.25 0.85 42.20
N GLU A 360 27.49 1.26 42.51
CA GLU A 360 27.86 2.68 42.57
C GLU A 360 27.71 3.36 41.20
N ARG A 361 28.18 2.70 40.13
CA ARG A 361 28.02 3.18 38.76
C ARG A 361 26.54 3.27 38.34
N TYR A 362 25.75 2.26 38.71
CA TYR A 362 24.31 2.24 38.47
C TYR A 362 23.61 3.39 39.19
N GLN A 363 23.91 3.64 40.47
CA GLN A 363 23.32 4.75 41.23
C GLN A 363 23.66 6.10 40.59
N LYS A 364 24.93 6.34 40.24
CA LYS A 364 25.36 7.56 39.53
C LYS A 364 24.58 7.73 38.22
N ARG A 365 24.45 6.67 37.42
CA ARG A 365 23.66 6.67 36.18
C ARG A 365 22.18 6.96 36.43
N MET A 366 21.54 6.32 37.42
CA MET A 366 20.13 6.55 37.71
C MET A 366 19.85 7.97 38.20
N THR A 367 20.76 8.56 38.98
CA THR A 367 20.68 9.97 39.38
C THR A 367 20.77 10.89 38.17
N ALA A 368 21.70 10.62 37.23
CA ALA A 368 21.80 11.36 35.98
C ALA A 368 20.51 11.25 35.15
N ILE A 369 19.97 10.05 34.98
CA ILE A 369 18.71 9.82 34.25
C ILE A 369 17.53 10.58 34.87
N MET A 370 17.42 10.57 36.21
CA MET A 370 16.38 11.35 36.89
C MET A 370 16.58 12.85 36.66
N LYS A 371 17.81 13.35 36.69
CA LYS A 371 18.13 14.75 36.40
C LYS A 371 17.77 15.14 34.95
N LYS A 372 18.07 14.28 33.97
CA LYS A 372 17.65 14.46 32.57
C LYS A 372 16.14 14.57 32.46
N TYR A 373 15.42 13.63 33.09
CA TYR A 373 13.96 13.63 33.11
C TYR A 373 13.39 14.92 33.70
N GLN A 374 13.95 15.43 34.81
CA GLN A 374 13.52 16.69 35.43
C GLN A 374 13.70 17.90 34.50
N ILE A 375 14.82 17.97 33.77
CA ILE A 375 15.07 19.04 32.80
C ILE A 375 14.05 18.98 31.66
N ILE A 376 13.82 17.80 31.09
CA ILE A 376 12.85 17.60 30.01
C ILE A 376 11.41 17.87 30.51
N TYR A 377 11.08 17.45 31.73
CA TYR A 377 9.78 17.72 32.36
C TYR A 377 9.51 19.22 32.47
N LYS A 378 10.53 20.02 32.80
CA LYS A 378 10.45 21.48 32.82
C LYS A 378 10.17 22.06 31.43
N LYS A 379 10.75 21.49 30.36
CA LYS A 379 10.49 21.91 28.98
C LYS A 379 9.04 21.71 28.52
N PHE A 380 8.30 20.79 29.14
CA PHE A 380 6.85 20.62 28.91
C PHE A 380 6.00 21.37 29.96
N GLY A 381 6.48 22.53 30.42
CA GLY A 381 5.76 23.40 31.36
C GLY A 381 5.69 22.90 32.81
N GLY A 382 6.48 21.88 33.18
CA GLY A 382 6.56 21.37 34.55
C GLY A 382 7.52 22.15 35.45
N GLU A 383 7.44 21.91 36.76
CA GLU A 383 8.50 22.32 37.71
C GLU A 383 9.45 21.12 37.96
N ALA A 384 10.77 21.34 37.88
CA ALA A 384 11.76 20.27 37.88
C ALA A 384 11.78 19.45 39.19
N ASP A 385 11.54 20.11 40.33
CA ASP A 385 11.44 19.53 41.67
C ASP A 385 10.15 18.72 41.88
N LYS A 386 9.08 19.02 41.13
CA LYS A 386 7.80 18.30 41.16
C LYS A 386 7.73 17.13 40.16
N ALA A 387 8.83 16.83 39.45
CA ALA A 387 8.83 15.74 38.49
C ALA A 387 8.66 14.36 39.18
N PRO A 388 7.75 13.49 38.70
CA PRO A 388 7.56 12.15 39.25
C PRO A 388 8.84 11.31 39.26
N ASN A 389 9.06 10.51 40.30
CA ASN A 389 10.24 9.66 40.38
C ASN A 389 10.15 8.45 39.43
N ILE A 390 10.73 8.55 38.24
CA ILE A 390 10.70 7.49 37.22
C ILE A 390 11.58 6.27 37.58
N LEU A 391 12.42 6.38 38.63
CA LEU A 391 13.20 5.26 39.15
C LEU A 391 12.34 4.27 39.95
N ASP A 392 11.17 4.71 40.42
CA ASP A 392 10.15 3.83 40.98
C ASP A 392 9.35 3.12 39.88
N TYR A 393 9.20 1.80 40.00
CA TYR A 393 8.44 0.99 39.06
C TYR A 393 6.96 1.36 39.05
N ALA A 394 6.37 1.57 40.23
CA ALA A 394 4.94 1.87 40.35
C ALA A 394 4.59 3.22 39.70
N THR A 395 5.54 4.15 39.66
CA THR A 395 5.43 5.43 38.95
C THR A 395 5.63 5.29 37.44
N ARG A 396 6.71 4.63 36.97
CA ARG A 396 7.02 4.57 35.52
C ARG A 396 6.12 3.62 34.73
N ALA A 397 5.70 2.49 35.31
CA ALA A 397 5.02 1.45 34.56
C ALA A 397 3.65 1.91 34.00
N PRO A 398 2.81 2.64 34.77
CA PRO A 398 1.58 3.23 34.24
C PRO A 398 1.82 4.24 33.12
N MET A 399 2.90 5.03 33.20
CA MET A 399 3.25 6.01 32.17
C MET A 399 3.65 5.33 30.86
N ILE A 400 4.51 4.29 30.92
CA ILE A 400 4.90 3.49 29.76
C ILE A 400 3.68 2.78 29.16
N ALA A 401 2.81 2.21 30.00
CA ALA A 401 1.60 1.53 29.54
C ALA A 401 0.64 2.50 28.83
N LEU A 402 0.46 3.72 29.35
CA LEU A 402 -0.36 4.74 28.72
C LEU A 402 0.23 5.17 27.38
N LEU A 403 1.53 5.45 27.30
CA LEU A 403 2.22 5.78 26.05
C LEU A 403 2.07 4.66 25.02
N LYS A 404 2.33 3.41 25.40
CA LYS A 404 2.12 2.23 24.56
C LYS A 404 0.69 2.19 24.02
N LYS A 405 -0.31 2.37 24.89
CA LYS A 405 -1.73 2.37 24.50
C LYS A 405 -2.06 3.48 23.50
N GLN A 406 -1.56 4.70 23.68
CA GLN A 406 -1.89 5.79 22.76
C GLN A 406 -1.17 5.66 21.42
N ILE A 407 0.08 5.19 21.41
CA ILE A 407 0.83 4.95 20.16
C ILE A 407 0.21 3.78 19.37
N LEU A 408 -0.20 2.70 20.04
CA LEU A 408 -0.85 1.57 19.35
C LEU A 408 -2.23 1.90 18.78
N LYS A 409 -2.89 2.99 19.22
CA LYS A 409 -4.10 3.49 18.53
C LYS A 409 -3.78 4.09 17.16
N LEU A 410 -2.52 4.42 16.91
CA LEU A 410 -2.05 4.90 15.62
C LEU A 410 -1.59 3.75 14.73
N ASN A 411 -1.89 2.48 15.04
CA ASN A 411 -1.44 1.33 14.25
C ASN A 411 -2.04 1.30 12.84
N ASP A 412 -3.24 1.83 12.69
CA ASP A 412 -3.88 1.99 11.37
C ASP A 412 -3.28 3.17 10.58
N VAL A 413 -2.44 4.00 11.20
CA VAL A 413 -1.88 5.23 10.62
C VAL A 413 -0.38 5.15 10.41
N LEU A 414 0.40 4.72 11.40
CA LEU A 414 1.85 4.65 11.37
C LEU A 414 2.34 3.33 10.79
N PHE A 415 3.42 3.37 10.01
CA PHE A 415 4.13 2.18 9.57
C PHE A 415 4.78 1.49 10.77
N HIS A 416 4.34 0.27 11.10
CA HIS A 416 4.79 -0.47 12.29
C HIS A 416 4.78 0.38 13.58
N ALA A 417 3.60 0.74 14.09
CA ALA A 417 3.47 1.52 15.32
C ALA A 417 4.21 0.90 16.53
N GLU A 418 4.49 -0.40 16.50
CA GLU A 418 5.31 -1.10 17.49
C GLU A 418 6.75 -0.58 17.60
N ASP A 419 7.31 -0.01 16.53
CA ASP A 419 8.67 0.54 16.56
C ASP A 419 8.74 1.85 17.33
N TYR A 420 7.62 2.56 17.41
CA TYR A 420 7.48 3.84 18.11
C TYR A 420 7.20 3.67 19.62
N ILE A 421 6.85 2.47 20.10
CA ILE A 421 6.62 2.28 21.54
C ILE A 421 7.92 2.08 22.32
N ILE A 422 7.89 2.42 23.61
CA ILE A 422 8.99 2.10 24.54
C ILE A 422 8.96 0.59 24.80
N GLN A 423 9.99 -0.12 24.37
CA GLN A 423 10.13 -1.56 24.56
C GLN A 423 11.42 -1.91 25.28
N ARG A 424 11.38 -3.03 26.02
CA ARG A 424 12.56 -3.64 26.61
C ARG A 424 13.24 -4.55 25.58
N ASN A 425 14.53 -4.35 25.34
CA ASN A 425 15.34 -5.21 24.49
C ASN A 425 15.84 -6.46 25.24
N MET A 426 16.51 -7.36 24.53
CA MET A 426 17.05 -8.62 25.07
C MET A 426 18.04 -8.40 26.22
N TYR A 427 18.75 -7.27 26.23
CA TYR A 427 19.71 -6.88 27.25
C TYR A 427 19.06 -6.18 28.47
N GLY A 428 17.74 -6.01 28.44
CA GLY A 428 16.98 -5.38 29.51
C GLY A 428 16.96 -3.85 29.49
N ASN A 429 17.42 -3.23 28.40
CA ASN A 429 17.33 -1.78 28.22
C ASN A 429 15.97 -1.42 27.61
N TYR A 430 15.36 -0.37 28.12
CA TYR A 430 14.15 0.24 27.58
C TYR A 430 14.53 1.35 26.60
N GLY A 431 13.91 1.33 25.42
CA GLY A 431 14.11 2.34 24.37
C GLY A 431 13.04 2.25 23.29
N VAL A 432 13.10 3.17 22.34
CA VAL A 432 12.27 3.24 21.13
C VAL A 432 13.11 2.72 19.96
N ARG A 433 12.50 2.00 19.02
CA ARG A 433 13.22 1.26 17.96
C ARG A 433 13.31 1.98 16.61
N ILE A 434 12.87 3.24 16.54
CA ILE A 434 12.98 4.05 15.33
C ILE A 434 14.42 4.50 15.07
N SER A 435 14.75 4.76 13.80
CA SER A 435 16.06 5.33 13.43
C SER A 435 16.28 6.70 14.07
N ALA A 436 17.53 7.01 14.43
CA ALA A 436 17.91 8.32 14.99
C ALA A 436 17.55 9.48 14.04
N ASP A 437 17.53 9.25 12.73
CA ASP A 437 17.16 10.28 11.75
C ASP A 437 15.67 10.66 11.79
N LEU A 438 14.84 9.83 12.42
CA LEU A 438 13.42 10.08 12.64
C LEU A 438 13.15 10.75 14.00
N MET A 439 14.17 10.96 14.83
CA MET A 439 14.04 11.61 16.13
C MET A 439 14.34 13.11 15.96
N THR A 440 13.32 13.95 16.09
CA THR A 440 13.41 15.37 15.77
C THR A 440 12.82 16.25 16.88
N TYR A 441 13.11 17.54 16.84
CA TYR A 441 12.60 18.53 17.77
C TYR A 441 12.28 19.85 17.08
N GLN A 442 11.47 20.67 17.75
CA GLN A 442 11.17 22.03 17.34
C GLN A 442 11.34 22.97 18.55
N GLU A 443 12.26 23.93 18.42
CA GLU A 443 12.59 24.94 19.44
C GLU A 443 12.10 26.36 19.08
N GLY A 444 11.80 26.62 17.80
CA GLY A 444 11.34 27.92 17.30
C GLY A 444 10.13 27.81 16.36
N ILE A 445 9.30 28.85 16.31
CA ILE A 445 8.16 28.93 15.39
C ILE A 445 8.66 28.96 13.92
N ASP A 446 9.81 29.60 13.68
CA ASP A 446 10.38 29.82 12.33
C ASP A 446 11.63 28.97 12.04
N GLU A 447 12.11 28.15 12.98
CA GLU A 447 13.38 27.42 12.83
C GLU A 447 13.27 26.05 12.14
N GLY A 448 12.06 25.66 11.73
CA GLY A 448 11.79 24.35 11.14
C GLY A 448 12.03 23.17 12.10
N ILE A 449 11.85 21.96 11.59
CA ILE A 449 12.08 20.71 12.33
C ILE A 449 13.55 20.30 12.18
N LYS A 450 14.26 20.10 13.28
CA LYS A 450 15.69 19.73 13.31
C LYS A 450 15.90 18.35 13.94
N GLN A 451 16.98 17.65 13.59
CA GLN A 451 17.28 16.33 14.17
C GLN A 451 17.74 16.47 15.62
N LEU A 452 17.25 15.60 16.50
CA LEU A 452 17.55 15.63 17.94
C LEU A 452 19.05 15.49 18.23
N LYS A 453 19.77 14.79 17.36
CA LYS A 453 21.22 14.61 17.44
C LYS A 453 22.03 15.90 17.19
N ASP A 454 21.45 16.85 16.46
CA ASP A 454 22.11 18.10 16.06
C ASP A 454 21.82 19.26 17.03
N SER A 455 20.99 19.05 18.05
CA SER A 455 20.73 20.09 19.07
C SER A 455 21.82 20.12 20.14
N ASP A 456 22.52 21.24 20.23
CA ASP A 456 23.43 21.51 21.35
C ASP A 456 22.74 21.36 22.72
N GLU A 457 21.47 21.75 22.83
CA GLU A 457 20.73 21.68 24.09
C GLU A 457 20.38 20.24 24.46
N TRP A 458 19.79 19.48 23.53
CA TRP A 458 19.45 18.07 23.80
C TRP A 458 20.70 17.21 23.96
N GLN A 459 21.80 17.52 23.27
CA GLN A 459 23.08 16.86 23.50
C GLN A 459 23.67 17.19 24.88
N ARG A 460 23.54 18.43 25.37
CA ARG A 460 23.93 18.76 26.77
C ARG A 460 23.11 18.00 27.79
N ILE A 461 21.81 17.80 27.55
CA ILE A 461 20.97 16.96 28.41
C ILE A 461 21.44 15.51 28.35
N SER A 462 21.74 14.99 27.15
CA SER A 462 22.22 13.62 26.96
C SER A 462 23.58 13.36 27.62
N ALA A 463 24.45 14.36 27.70
CA ALA A 463 25.80 14.24 28.27
C ALA A 463 25.87 14.23 29.81
N LEU A 464 24.77 14.53 30.52
CA LEU A 464 24.68 14.43 31.99
C LEU A 464 24.79 12.98 32.49
#